data_AF-A0A8H9YAZ8-F1
#
_entry.id   AF-A0A8H9YAZ8-F1
#
_cell.length_a   1.000
_cell.length_b   1.000
_cell.length_c   1.000
_cell.angle_alpha   90.00
_cell.angle_beta   90.00
_cell.angle_gamma   90.00
#
_symmetry.space_group_name_H-M   'P 1'
#
loop_
_entity.id
_entity.type
_entity.pdbx_description
1 polymer ?
#
loop_
_entity_poly.entity_id
_entity_poly.type
_entity_poly.pdbx_seq_one_letter_code
_entity_poly.pdbx_strand_id
1 'polypeptide(L)'
;MRASDPAAVSGASARPAQPAQPVRPGAPAVPATGLAAQVADAPGLDARVAVVSLVIINISLLTVGTELLEVVGAVIVVVALLATRRPVPAAVVVVLEVVLLLAVHVVLPALGAGALSLIVFALTFTYRFLLVGLLSWVLLSGITTGSLLAAMGWARVPRVVAVPAVVAVRFLPVVIDDARTIRDNLVLRGVVPSGAALAVHPVTAVRRAVLPLVASSVRTGDELSASALLRGLGCTRTPTSVVSLRLRWVDVLLLVVAVAVGVLAVQQSLAG
;
A
#
# COMPACT_ATOMS: atom_id res chain seq x y z
N MET A 1 -28.47 61.38 68.13
CA MET A 1 -27.88 61.13 66.80
C MET A 1 -26.36 61.25 66.90
N ARG A 2 -25.70 60.15 67.28
CA ARG A 2 -24.25 59.97 67.33
C ARG A 2 -24.02 58.46 67.35
N ALA A 3 -23.16 57.97 66.46
CA ALA A 3 -22.38 56.72 66.53
C ALA A 3 -22.23 56.10 65.12
N SER A 4 -21.05 56.33 64.54
CA SER A 4 -20.20 55.40 63.77
C SER A 4 -20.26 53.98 64.37
N ASP A 5 -20.31 52.88 63.61
CA ASP A 5 -19.33 52.24 62.69
C ASP A 5 -20.02 50.93 62.15
N PRO A 6 -19.45 49.96 61.39
CA PRO A 6 -18.17 49.84 60.70
C PRO A 6 -18.22 49.14 59.29
N ALA A 7 -17.04 48.99 58.68
CA ALA A 7 -16.59 47.83 57.88
C ALA A 7 -16.95 47.67 56.38
N ALA A 8 -15.85 47.42 55.63
CA ALA A 8 -15.71 46.57 54.44
C ALA A 8 -16.31 47.14 53.14
N VAL A 9 -15.60 47.28 52.01
CA VAL A 9 -14.55 46.42 51.46
C VAL A 9 -13.56 47.30 50.66
N SER A 10 -12.30 47.30 51.12
CA SER A 10 -11.12 47.63 50.32
C SER A 10 -10.65 46.34 49.65
N GLY A 11 -10.31 46.39 48.35
CA GLY A 11 -9.60 45.28 47.70
C GLY A 11 -9.96 44.99 46.24
N ALA A 12 -10.21 45.99 45.39
CA ALA A 12 -10.14 45.77 43.95
C ALA A 12 -8.67 45.74 43.52
N SER A 13 -8.06 44.55 43.57
CA SER A 13 -6.72 44.30 43.06
C SER A 13 -6.71 44.44 41.53
N ALA A 14 -6.41 45.64 41.03
CA ALA A 14 -6.03 45.84 39.64
C ALA A 14 -4.69 45.13 39.41
N ARG A 15 -4.72 43.92 38.84
CA ARG A 15 -3.52 43.28 38.30
C ARG A 15 -3.03 44.13 37.11
N PRO A 16 -1.76 44.58 37.09
CA PRO A 16 -1.23 45.25 35.92
C PRO A 16 -1.14 44.24 34.76
N ALA A 17 -1.49 44.70 33.56
CA ALA A 17 -1.38 43.93 32.33
C ALA A 17 0.06 43.43 32.15
N GLN A 18 0.21 42.11 32.08
CA GLN A 18 1.48 41.44 31.82
C GLN A 18 1.93 41.80 30.39
N PRO A 19 3.15 42.33 30.18
CA PRO A 19 3.62 42.63 28.84
C PRO A 19 3.76 41.34 28.03
N ALA A 20 3.24 41.35 26.80
CA ALA A 20 3.33 40.25 25.85
C ALA A 20 4.77 39.76 25.72
N GLN A 21 5.02 38.50 26.07
CA GLN A 21 6.33 37.88 25.87
C GLN A 21 6.65 37.84 24.36
N PRO A 22 7.87 38.25 23.95
CA PRO A 22 8.29 38.14 22.56
C PRO A 22 8.39 36.66 22.17
N VAL A 23 7.70 36.31 21.07
CA VAL A 23 7.78 34.98 20.44
C VAL A 23 9.24 34.74 20.06
N ARG A 24 9.90 33.78 20.71
CA ARG A 24 11.29 33.40 20.40
C ARG A 24 11.36 32.85 18.96
N PRO A 25 12.18 33.41 18.06
CA PRO A 25 12.46 32.80 16.78
C PRO A 25 13.50 31.69 17.01
N GLY A 26 13.06 30.43 16.99
CA GLY A 26 13.97 29.32 17.25
C GLY A 26 13.29 27.96 17.39
N ALA A 27 12.44 27.59 16.44
CA ALA A 27 12.28 26.17 16.14
C ALA A 27 13.34 25.82 15.08
N PRO A 28 14.21 24.82 15.30
CA PRO A 28 15.17 24.42 14.29
C PRO A 28 14.39 24.05 13.02
N ALA A 29 14.74 24.68 11.90
CA ALA A 29 14.22 24.33 10.60
C ALA A 29 14.57 22.86 10.35
N VAL A 30 13.58 21.97 10.47
CA VAL A 30 13.73 20.56 10.12
C VAL A 30 14.19 20.53 8.67
N PRO A 31 15.42 20.06 8.37
CA PRO A 31 15.95 20.13 7.03
C PRO A 31 15.07 19.27 6.12
N ALA A 32 14.31 19.90 5.22
CA ALA A 32 13.45 19.24 4.22
C ALA A 32 14.23 18.26 3.34
N THR A 33 15.56 18.39 3.31
CA THR A 33 16.52 17.47 2.68
C THR A 33 16.44 16.05 3.23
N GLY A 34 16.14 15.87 4.52
CA GLY A 34 16.06 14.55 5.16
C GLY A 34 14.83 13.74 4.73
N LEU A 35 13.66 14.39 4.61
CA LEU A 35 12.42 13.70 4.22
C LEU A 35 12.44 13.27 2.74
N ALA A 36 13.07 14.06 1.86
CA ALA A 36 13.21 13.72 0.44
C ALA A 36 14.24 12.60 0.22
N ALA A 37 15.33 12.57 1.00
CA ALA A 37 16.31 11.48 0.96
C ALA A 37 15.74 10.17 1.54
N GLN A 38 14.92 10.25 2.58
CA GLN A 38 14.36 9.07 3.25
C GLN A 38 13.24 8.37 2.45
N VAL A 39 12.63 9.06 1.47
CA VAL A 39 11.71 8.45 0.48
C VAL A 39 12.46 7.87 -0.73
N ALA A 40 13.66 8.36 -1.03
CA ALA A 40 14.45 7.94 -2.19
C ALA A 40 15.28 6.66 -1.96
N ASP A 41 15.63 6.33 -0.71
CA ASP A 41 16.59 5.27 -0.37
C ASP A 41 15.98 3.98 0.21
N ALA A 42 14.74 3.64 -0.14
CA ALA A 42 14.29 2.27 0.07
C ALA A 42 14.99 1.34 -0.96
N PRO A 43 15.76 0.32 -0.55
CA PRO A 43 16.44 -0.60 -1.46
C PRO A 43 15.40 -1.53 -2.09
N GLY A 44 14.63 -1.02 -3.04
CA GLY A 44 13.53 -1.73 -3.69
C GLY A 44 13.66 -1.68 -5.21
N LEU A 45 13.14 -2.71 -5.85
CA LEU A 45 12.87 -2.78 -7.29
C LEU A 45 12.10 -1.53 -7.77
N ASP A 46 12.35 -1.07 -8.99
CA ASP A 46 11.46 -0.08 -9.61
C ASP A 46 10.06 -0.71 -9.80
N ALA A 47 9.08 -0.15 -9.10
CA ALA A 47 7.71 -0.65 -9.10
C ALA A 47 7.09 -0.74 -10.50
N ARG A 48 7.52 0.11 -11.45
CA ARG A 48 7.02 0.07 -12.85
C ARG A 48 7.48 -1.18 -13.55
N VAL A 49 8.77 -1.46 -13.45
CA VAL A 49 9.38 -2.63 -14.07
C VAL A 49 8.86 -3.89 -13.41
N ALA A 50 8.70 -3.88 -12.09
CA ALA A 50 8.12 -4.99 -11.34
C ALA A 50 6.68 -5.30 -11.80
N VAL A 51 5.80 -4.29 -11.88
CA VAL A 51 4.41 -4.47 -12.31
C VAL A 51 4.33 -4.93 -13.77
N VAL A 52 5.09 -4.32 -14.68
CA VAL A 52 5.11 -4.74 -16.10
C VAL A 52 5.60 -6.18 -16.23
N SER A 53 6.70 -6.52 -15.57
CA SER A 53 7.28 -7.86 -15.58
C SER A 53 6.31 -8.88 -14.99
N LEU A 54 5.67 -8.54 -13.87
CA LEU A 54 4.67 -9.38 -13.22
C LEU A 54 3.49 -9.67 -14.16
N VAL A 55 2.96 -8.66 -14.85
CA VAL A 55 1.86 -8.82 -15.80
C VAL A 55 2.27 -9.73 -16.96
N ILE A 56 3.46 -9.51 -17.54
CA ILE A 56 3.96 -10.35 -18.64
C ILE A 56 4.10 -11.81 -18.19
N ILE A 57 4.75 -12.05 -17.05
CA ILE A 57 4.99 -13.41 -16.54
C ILE A 57 3.65 -14.09 -16.21
N ASN A 58 2.74 -13.41 -15.50
CA ASN A 58 1.45 -13.99 -15.14
C ASN A 58 0.59 -14.30 -16.36
N ILE A 59 0.53 -13.41 -17.36
CA ILE A 59 -0.20 -13.69 -18.60
C ILE A 59 0.43 -14.89 -19.31
N SER A 60 1.75 -14.96 -19.38
CA SER A 60 2.47 -16.07 -20.04
C SER A 60 2.17 -17.40 -19.35
N LEU A 61 2.29 -17.45 -18.02
CA LEU A 61 1.99 -18.63 -17.20
C LEU A 61 0.53 -19.05 -17.29
N LEU A 62 -0.41 -18.10 -17.45
CA LEU A 62 -1.85 -18.39 -17.52
C LEU A 62 -2.34 -18.73 -18.93
N THR A 63 -1.69 -18.24 -19.99
CA THR A 63 -2.16 -18.47 -21.36
C THR A 63 -1.69 -19.81 -21.89
N VAL A 64 -0.45 -20.22 -21.56
CA VAL A 64 0.18 -21.42 -22.12
C VAL A 64 0.44 -22.41 -21.00
N GLY A 65 -0.43 -23.42 -20.88
CA GLY A 65 -0.40 -24.45 -19.84
C GLY A 65 0.59 -25.57 -20.11
N THR A 66 1.84 -25.25 -20.48
CA THR A 66 2.89 -26.25 -20.69
C THR A 66 3.69 -26.49 -19.42
N GLU A 67 4.09 -27.73 -19.17
CA GLU A 67 4.93 -28.11 -18.02
C GLU A 67 6.22 -27.28 -17.92
N LEU A 68 6.85 -26.96 -19.06
CA LEU A 68 8.07 -26.15 -19.08
C LEU A 68 7.87 -24.74 -18.48
N LEU A 69 6.75 -24.09 -18.81
CA LEU A 69 6.44 -22.75 -18.30
C LEU A 69 6.13 -22.76 -16.80
N GLU A 70 5.47 -23.81 -16.31
CA GLU A 70 5.20 -23.99 -14.88
C GLU A 70 6.50 -24.17 -14.11
N VAL A 71 7.41 -25.03 -14.59
CA VAL A 71 8.74 -25.23 -13.99
C VAL A 71 9.57 -23.94 -14.02
N VAL A 72 9.60 -23.23 -15.15
CA VAL A 72 10.31 -21.93 -15.26
C VAL A 72 9.73 -20.92 -14.28
N GLY A 73 8.39 -20.84 -14.17
CA GLY A 73 7.69 -19.98 -13.23
C GLY A 73 8.05 -20.28 -11.77
N ALA A 74 8.07 -21.57 -11.39
CA ALA A 74 8.45 -22.01 -10.06
C ALA A 74 9.91 -21.69 -9.72
N VAL A 75 10.83 -21.85 -10.67
CA VAL A 75 12.23 -21.44 -10.50
C VAL A 75 12.34 -19.94 -10.25
N ILE A 76 11.61 -19.12 -11.00
CA ILE A 76 11.57 -17.66 -10.78
C ILE A 76 11.07 -17.33 -9.38
N VAL A 77 10.02 -18.00 -8.91
CA VAL A 77 9.48 -17.85 -7.55
C VAL A 77 10.53 -18.21 -6.50
N VAL A 78 11.19 -19.37 -6.63
CA VAL A 78 12.24 -19.80 -5.69
C VAL A 78 13.38 -18.79 -5.64
N VAL A 79 13.87 -18.32 -6.79
CA VAL A 79 14.92 -17.30 -6.85
C VAL A 79 14.46 -16.00 -6.19
N ALA A 80 13.22 -15.56 -6.44
CA ALA A 80 12.66 -14.37 -5.84
C ALA A 80 12.51 -14.49 -4.32
N LEU A 81 12.12 -15.67 -3.81
CA LEU A 81 12.06 -15.94 -2.36
C LEU A 81 13.43 -15.92 -1.71
N LEU A 82 14.44 -16.55 -2.34
CA LEU A 82 15.81 -16.56 -1.84
C LEU A 82 16.43 -15.16 -1.80
N ALA A 83 15.99 -14.26 -2.69
CA ALA A 83 16.40 -12.85 -2.68
C ALA A 83 15.77 -12.03 -1.52
N THR A 84 14.76 -12.56 -0.83
CA THR A 84 14.13 -11.85 0.30
C THR A 84 15.01 -11.85 1.55
N ARG A 85 14.95 -10.76 2.34
CA ARG A 85 15.75 -10.59 3.58
C ARG A 85 15.24 -11.43 4.78
N ARG A 86 14.25 -12.31 4.60
CA ARG A 86 13.63 -13.11 5.67
C ARG A 86 13.82 -14.63 5.41
N PRO A 87 14.97 -15.21 5.76
CA PRO A 87 15.37 -16.53 5.28
C PRO A 87 14.51 -17.67 5.85
N VAL A 88 14.06 -17.56 7.10
CA VAL A 88 13.27 -18.64 7.76
C VAL A 88 11.90 -18.85 7.11
N PRO A 89 11.01 -17.83 7.01
CA PRO A 89 9.73 -18.04 6.33
C PRO A 89 9.90 -18.31 4.83
N ALA A 90 10.93 -17.73 4.19
CA ALA A 90 11.22 -18.01 2.79
C ALA A 90 11.61 -19.48 2.57
N ALA A 91 12.44 -20.06 3.43
CA ALA A 91 12.85 -21.46 3.33
C ALA A 91 11.65 -22.42 3.42
N VAL A 92 10.71 -22.17 4.34
CA VAL A 92 9.49 -22.98 4.46
C VAL A 92 8.67 -22.94 3.17
N VAL A 93 8.48 -21.74 2.60
CA VAL A 93 7.70 -21.60 1.37
C VAL A 93 8.43 -22.19 0.16
N VAL A 94 9.75 -22.08 0.08
CA VAL A 94 10.57 -22.74 -0.96
C VAL A 94 10.43 -24.26 -0.88
N VAL A 95 10.55 -24.85 0.32
CA VAL A 95 10.38 -26.30 0.50
C VAL A 95 8.97 -26.74 0.08
N LEU A 96 7.94 -25.99 0.49
CA LEU A 96 6.56 -26.27 0.10
C LEU A 96 6.36 -26.20 -1.42
N GLU A 97 6.90 -25.16 -2.06
CA GLU A 97 6.82 -24.97 -3.51
C GLU A 97 7.50 -26.11 -4.27
N VAL A 98 8.70 -26.53 -3.85
CA VAL A 98 9.43 -27.64 -4.47
C VAL A 98 8.67 -28.96 -4.30
N VAL A 99 8.11 -29.21 -3.12
CA VAL A 99 7.27 -30.40 -2.87
C VAL A 99 6.04 -30.40 -3.76
N LEU A 100 5.38 -29.24 -3.92
CA LEU A 100 4.19 -29.10 -4.75
C LEU A 100 4.50 -29.26 -6.25
N LEU A 101 5.62 -28.72 -6.71
CA LEU A 101 6.13 -28.91 -8.07
C LEU A 101 6.38 -30.38 -8.38
N LEU A 102 7.05 -31.10 -7.47
CA LEU A 102 7.29 -32.54 -7.62
C LEU A 102 5.99 -33.33 -7.59
N ALA A 103 5.04 -32.97 -6.72
CA ALA A 103 3.74 -33.60 -6.68
C ALA A 103 3.00 -33.45 -8.01
N VAL A 104 2.96 -32.24 -8.58
CA VAL A 104 2.21 -31.94 -9.81
C VAL A 104 2.85 -32.53 -11.06
N HIS A 105 4.17 -32.51 -11.20
CA HIS A 105 4.83 -32.96 -12.44
C HIS A 105 5.39 -34.39 -12.39
N VAL A 106 5.51 -35.01 -11.21
CA VAL A 106 6.05 -36.38 -11.08
C VAL A 106 4.98 -37.34 -10.55
N VAL A 107 4.33 -36.97 -9.45
CA VAL A 107 3.37 -37.87 -8.78
C VAL A 107 2.03 -37.92 -9.50
N LEU A 108 1.45 -36.78 -9.84
CA LEU A 108 0.13 -36.67 -10.48
C LEU A 108 0.06 -37.37 -11.86
N PRO A 109 1.03 -37.19 -12.77
CA PRO A 109 1.03 -37.87 -14.07
C PRO A 109 1.22 -39.39 -13.94
N ALA A 110 2.00 -39.83 -12.94
CA ALA A 110 2.22 -41.26 -12.66
C ALA A 110 0.95 -41.98 -12.14
N LEU A 111 0.00 -41.24 -11.57
CA LEU A 111 -1.29 -41.80 -11.14
C LEU A 111 -2.23 -42.14 -12.32
N GLY A 112 -1.91 -41.70 -13.54
CA GLY A 112 -2.42 -42.28 -14.78
C GLY A 112 -3.84 -41.87 -15.19
N ALA A 113 -4.04 -41.81 -16.51
CA ALA A 113 -5.26 -41.38 -17.18
C ALA A 113 -6.45 -42.32 -16.96
N GLY A 114 -7.62 -41.74 -16.68
CA GLY A 114 -8.88 -42.43 -16.42
C GLY A 114 -9.92 -41.48 -15.82
N ALA A 115 -10.86 -42.00 -15.01
CA ALA A 115 -11.91 -41.21 -14.34
C ALA A 115 -11.37 -40.08 -13.45
N LEU A 116 -10.09 -40.15 -13.03
CA LEU A 116 -9.43 -39.13 -12.20
C LEU A 116 -8.79 -37.99 -13.02
N SER A 117 -8.82 -38.03 -14.36
CA SER A 117 -8.21 -37.01 -15.23
C SER A 117 -8.72 -35.59 -14.94
N LEU A 118 -10.02 -35.44 -14.65
CA LEU A 118 -10.60 -34.15 -14.24
C LEU A 118 -10.02 -33.63 -12.93
N ILE A 119 -9.76 -34.53 -11.97
CA ILE A 119 -9.17 -34.18 -10.67
C ILE A 119 -7.72 -33.77 -10.87
N VAL A 120 -6.94 -34.54 -11.65
CA VAL A 120 -5.54 -34.21 -11.97
C VAL A 120 -5.44 -32.86 -12.68
N PHE A 121 -6.31 -32.60 -13.65
CA PHE A 121 -6.38 -31.30 -14.33
C PHE A 121 -6.72 -30.17 -13.35
N ALA A 122 -7.74 -30.35 -12.49
CA ALA A 122 -8.12 -29.35 -11.51
C ALA A 122 -7.01 -29.04 -10.50
N LEU A 123 -6.27 -30.06 -10.04
CA LEU A 123 -5.13 -29.87 -9.12
C LEU A 123 -3.98 -29.14 -9.80
N THR A 124 -3.64 -29.52 -11.04
CA THR A 124 -2.60 -28.85 -11.85
C THR A 124 -2.96 -27.38 -12.09
N PHE A 125 -4.21 -27.12 -12.46
CA PHE A 125 -4.71 -25.76 -12.68
C PHE A 125 -4.72 -24.93 -11.38
N THR A 126 -5.07 -25.55 -10.25
CA THR A 126 -5.00 -24.93 -8.92
C THR A 126 -3.57 -24.56 -8.55
N TYR A 127 -2.62 -25.47 -8.79
CA TYR A 127 -1.19 -25.19 -8.58
C TYR A 127 -0.74 -23.97 -9.40
N ARG A 128 -1.17 -23.87 -10.65
CA ARG A 128 -0.82 -22.74 -11.52
C ARG A 128 -1.29 -21.38 -10.96
N PHE A 129 -2.48 -21.32 -10.36
CA PHE A 129 -2.95 -20.12 -9.66
C PHE A 129 -2.17 -19.83 -8.39
N LEU A 130 -1.82 -20.86 -7.62
CA LEU A 130 -0.97 -20.71 -6.43
C LEU A 130 0.39 -20.12 -6.80
N LEU A 131 1.00 -20.63 -7.88
CA LEU A 131 2.29 -20.16 -8.39
C LEU A 131 2.24 -18.68 -8.79
N VAL A 132 1.25 -18.28 -9.58
CA VAL A 132 1.01 -16.87 -9.97
C VAL A 132 0.75 -15.97 -8.76
N GLY A 133 -0.04 -16.45 -7.80
CA GLY A 133 -0.33 -15.72 -6.56
C GLY A 133 0.93 -15.54 -5.70
N LEU A 134 1.74 -16.58 -5.57
CA LEU A 134 2.98 -16.56 -4.80
C LEU A 134 4.03 -15.63 -5.43
N LEU A 135 4.20 -15.69 -6.76
CA LEU A 135 5.06 -14.76 -7.49
C LEU A 135 4.63 -13.30 -7.26
N SER A 136 3.33 -13.04 -7.38
CA SER A 136 2.74 -11.72 -7.16
C SER A 136 2.97 -11.24 -5.73
N TRP A 137 2.75 -12.10 -4.74
CA TRP A 137 2.99 -11.80 -3.33
C TRP A 137 4.45 -11.41 -3.09
N VAL A 138 5.41 -12.20 -3.57
CA VAL A 138 6.84 -11.98 -3.33
C VAL A 138 7.30 -10.68 -3.97
N LEU A 139 6.94 -10.44 -5.23
CA LEU A 139 7.31 -9.22 -5.95
C LEU A 139 6.66 -7.97 -5.34
N LEU A 140 5.37 -8.02 -4.97
CA LEU A 140 4.69 -6.86 -4.38
C LEU A 140 5.10 -6.60 -2.91
N SER A 141 5.47 -7.63 -2.16
CA SER A 141 5.87 -7.48 -0.75
C SER A 141 7.12 -6.60 -0.56
N GLY A 142 7.99 -6.54 -1.57
CA GLY A 142 9.19 -5.68 -1.58
C GLY A 142 8.95 -4.26 -2.08
N ILE A 143 7.75 -3.96 -2.60
CA ILE A 143 7.41 -2.67 -3.22
C ILE A 143 6.62 -1.81 -2.24
N THR A 144 6.99 -0.54 -2.09
CA THR A 144 6.25 0.39 -1.24
C THR A 144 4.92 0.79 -1.90
N THR A 145 3.86 0.98 -1.11
CA THR A 145 2.55 1.39 -1.62
C THR A 145 2.62 2.68 -2.46
N GLY A 146 3.50 3.62 -2.08
CA GLY A 146 3.72 4.86 -2.84
C GLY A 146 4.40 4.65 -4.20
N SER A 147 5.35 3.71 -4.30
CA SER A 147 6.00 3.38 -5.57
C SER A 147 5.09 2.58 -6.51
N LEU A 148 4.31 1.64 -5.96
CA LEU A 148 3.26 0.92 -6.71
C LEU A 148 2.25 1.90 -7.32
N LEU A 149 1.85 2.91 -6.56
CA LEU A 149 0.92 3.93 -7.03
C LEU A 149 1.55 4.86 -8.07
N ALA A 150 2.82 5.22 -7.90
CA ALA A 150 3.59 5.96 -8.91
C ALA A 150 3.75 5.15 -10.21
N ALA A 151 3.76 3.82 -10.14
CA ALA A 151 3.72 2.94 -11.29
C ALA A 151 2.34 2.90 -11.96
N MET A 152 1.25 2.83 -11.19
CA MET A 152 -0.12 2.92 -11.71
C MET A 152 -0.38 4.24 -12.44
N GLY A 153 0.13 5.37 -11.92
CA GLY A 153 0.02 6.68 -12.57
C GLY A 153 0.78 6.78 -13.91
N TRP A 154 1.73 5.87 -14.19
CA TRP A 154 2.49 5.83 -15.44
C TRP A 154 1.86 4.93 -16.51
N ALA A 155 1.03 3.95 -16.14
CA ALA A 155 0.43 2.95 -17.02
C ALA A 155 -0.64 3.50 -18.01
N ARG A 156 -0.51 4.76 -18.47
CA ARG A 156 -1.47 5.48 -19.33
C ARG A 156 -2.88 5.66 -18.73
N VAL A 157 -2.98 5.71 -17.40
CA VAL A 157 -4.17 6.29 -16.76
C VAL A 157 -4.19 7.80 -17.08
N PRO A 158 -5.30 8.37 -17.59
CA PRO A 158 -5.40 9.81 -17.85
C PRO A 158 -4.97 10.60 -16.60
N ARG A 159 -4.16 11.66 -16.78
CA ARG A 159 -3.63 12.48 -15.66
C ARG A 159 -4.73 13.01 -14.73
N VAL A 160 -5.93 13.20 -15.28
CA VAL A 160 -7.16 13.58 -14.57
C VAL A 160 -7.54 12.60 -13.45
N VAL A 161 -7.21 11.32 -13.60
CA VAL A 161 -7.50 10.26 -12.61
C VAL A 161 -6.26 9.91 -11.78
N ALA A 162 -5.07 9.94 -12.40
CA ALA A 162 -3.82 9.59 -11.72
C ALA A 162 -3.46 10.56 -10.57
N VAL A 163 -3.65 11.87 -10.77
CA VAL A 163 -3.32 12.88 -9.74
C VAL A 163 -4.24 12.76 -8.51
N PRO A 164 -5.58 12.70 -8.64
CA PRO A 164 -6.46 12.46 -7.50
C PRO A 164 -6.22 11.11 -6.82
N ALA A 165 -5.91 10.05 -7.56
CA ALA A 165 -5.61 8.75 -6.98
C ALA A 165 -4.35 8.78 -6.10
N VAL A 166 -3.27 9.43 -6.56
CA VAL A 166 -2.04 9.64 -5.78
C VAL A 166 -2.30 10.42 -4.50
N VAL A 167 -3.10 11.48 -4.63
CA VAL A 167 -3.57 12.31 -3.51
C VAL A 167 -4.39 11.48 -2.52
N ALA A 168 -5.40 10.74 -2.98
CA ALA A 168 -6.26 9.93 -2.13
C ALA A 168 -5.46 8.91 -1.30
N VAL A 169 -4.49 8.22 -1.90
CA VAL A 169 -3.70 7.19 -1.19
C VAL A 169 -2.69 7.78 -0.22
N ARG A 170 -2.12 8.98 -0.46
CA ARG A 170 -1.26 9.62 0.57
C ARG A 170 -2.08 10.18 1.74
N PHE A 171 -3.36 10.46 1.53
CA PHE A 171 -4.28 10.94 2.56
C PHE A 171 -5.04 9.82 3.27
N LEU A 172 -5.19 8.65 2.65
CA LEU A 172 -5.83 7.48 3.25
C LEU A 172 -5.21 7.08 4.60
N PRO A 173 -3.86 7.01 4.75
CA PRO A 173 -3.23 6.69 6.03
C PRO A 173 -3.62 7.68 7.13
N VAL A 174 -3.65 8.96 6.80
CA VAL A 174 -4.04 10.03 7.72
C VAL A 174 -5.51 9.90 8.10
N VAL A 175 -6.39 9.66 7.14
CA VAL A 175 -7.84 9.46 7.39
C VAL A 175 -8.08 8.20 8.23
N ILE A 176 -7.31 7.13 8.02
CA ILE A 176 -7.40 5.90 8.82
C ILE A 176 -6.97 6.17 10.27
N ASP A 177 -5.88 6.89 10.48
CA ASP A 177 -5.39 7.21 11.82
C ASP A 177 -6.30 8.21 12.54
N ASP A 178 -6.88 9.17 11.83
CA ASP A 178 -7.93 10.05 12.35
C ASP A 178 -9.19 9.24 12.71
N ALA A 179 -9.61 8.31 11.86
CA ALA A 179 -10.77 7.45 12.13
C ALA A 179 -10.53 6.54 13.35
N ARG A 180 -9.30 6.04 13.53
CA ARG A 180 -8.90 5.28 14.73
C ARG A 180 -8.93 6.17 15.96
N THR A 181 -8.34 7.36 15.88
CA THR A 181 -8.31 8.33 16.99
C THR A 181 -9.71 8.78 17.38
N ILE A 182 -10.59 9.04 16.41
CA ILE A 182 -12.01 9.35 16.63
C ILE A 182 -12.71 8.16 17.26
N ARG A 183 -12.52 6.94 16.75
CA ARG A 183 -13.09 5.72 17.33
C ARG A 183 -12.64 5.55 18.78
N ASP A 184 -11.35 5.72 19.05
CA ASP A 184 -10.79 5.58 20.40
C ASP A 184 -11.36 6.64 21.34
N ASN A 185 -11.52 7.89 20.87
CA ASN A 185 -12.19 8.94 21.64
C ASN A 185 -13.70 8.66 21.87
N LEU A 186 -14.40 8.06 20.90
CA LEU A 186 -15.81 7.69 21.03
C LEU A 186 -16.01 6.49 21.98
N VAL A 187 -15.03 5.58 22.06
CA VAL A 187 -14.98 4.50 23.05
C VAL A 187 -14.69 5.06 24.45
N LEU A 188 -13.74 6.00 24.58
CA LEU A 188 -13.41 6.67 25.86
C LEU A 188 -14.57 7.52 26.40
N ARG A 189 -15.38 8.10 25.53
CA ARG A 189 -16.59 8.86 25.90
C ARG A 189 -17.82 7.99 26.17
N GLY A 190 -17.70 6.65 26.10
CA GLY A 190 -18.79 5.72 26.41
C GLY A 190 -19.95 5.70 25.42
N VAL A 191 -19.80 6.34 24.24
CA VAL A 191 -20.84 6.41 23.19
C VAL A 191 -20.95 5.09 22.43
N VAL A 192 -19.87 4.32 22.41
CA VAL A 192 -19.82 2.92 21.97
C VAL A 192 -19.51 2.08 23.21
N PRO A 193 -20.43 1.24 23.72
CA PRO A 193 -20.06 0.26 24.73
C PRO A 193 -19.01 -0.66 24.08
N SER A 194 -18.02 -1.09 24.85
CA SER A 194 -16.93 -2.02 24.50
C SER A 194 -17.16 -2.92 23.28
N GLY A 195 -16.09 -3.33 22.58
CA GLY A 195 -16.14 -4.11 21.31
C GLY A 195 -17.13 -5.29 21.25
N ALA A 196 -17.58 -5.82 22.40
CA ALA A 196 -18.69 -6.76 22.53
C ALA A 196 -20.07 -6.21 22.08
N ALA A 197 -20.41 -4.94 22.32
CA ALA A 197 -21.70 -4.36 21.92
C ALA A 197 -21.75 -3.97 20.43
N LEU A 198 -20.59 -3.80 19.80
CA LEU A 198 -20.47 -3.60 18.34
C LEU A 198 -20.94 -4.84 17.56
N ALA A 199 -20.78 -6.02 18.13
CA ALA A 199 -21.32 -7.27 17.59
C ALA A 199 -22.84 -7.40 17.78
N VAL A 200 -23.40 -6.77 18.83
CA VAL A 200 -24.83 -6.87 19.16
C VAL A 200 -25.67 -5.92 18.29
N HIS A 201 -25.24 -4.69 18.03
CA HIS A 201 -25.98 -3.72 17.20
C HIS A 201 -25.09 -2.92 16.23
N PRO A 202 -24.55 -3.57 15.17
CA PRO A 202 -23.59 -2.97 14.25
C PRO A 202 -24.15 -1.76 13.48
N VAL A 203 -25.45 -1.78 13.11
CA VAL A 203 -26.08 -0.74 12.27
C VAL A 203 -26.18 0.61 12.99
N THR A 204 -26.52 0.62 14.28
CA THR A 204 -26.70 1.84 15.07
C THR A 204 -25.36 2.49 15.40
N ALA A 205 -24.33 1.67 15.63
CA ALA A 205 -22.97 2.14 15.86
C ALA A 205 -22.37 2.79 14.58
N VAL A 206 -22.55 2.15 13.42
CA VAL A 206 -22.12 2.71 12.13
C VAL A 206 -22.81 4.04 11.86
N ARG A 207 -24.13 4.15 12.06
CA ARG A 207 -24.87 5.41 11.83
C ARG A 207 -24.33 6.57 12.66
N ARG A 208 -23.93 6.32 13.91
CA ARG A 208 -23.39 7.35 14.81
C ARG A 208 -21.94 7.73 14.52
N ALA A 209 -21.13 6.77 14.04
CA ALA A 209 -19.75 7.00 13.67
C ALA A 209 -19.61 7.70 12.29
N VAL A 210 -20.54 7.45 11.36
CA VAL A 210 -20.49 8.01 10.00
C VAL A 210 -20.60 9.53 10.00
N LEU A 211 -21.45 10.12 10.84
CA LEU A 211 -21.68 11.57 10.83
C LEU A 211 -20.39 12.39 11.13
N PRO A 212 -19.63 12.14 12.21
CA PRO A 212 -18.38 12.86 12.46
C PRO A 212 -17.27 12.52 11.44
N LEU A 213 -17.24 11.30 10.90
CA LEU A 213 -16.27 10.90 9.88
C LEU A 213 -16.50 11.61 8.55
N VAL A 214 -17.75 11.79 8.13
CA VAL A 214 -18.08 12.56 6.93
C VAL A 214 -17.70 14.02 7.12
N ALA A 215 -18.02 14.60 8.28
CA ALA A 215 -17.67 15.98 8.59
C ALA A 215 -16.14 16.22 8.60
N SER A 216 -15.35 15.32 9.20
CA SER A 216 -13.89 15.43 9.19
C SER A 216 -13.30 15.22 7.78
N SER A 217 -13.87 14.31 7.00
CA SER A 217 -13.45 14.05 5.62
C SER A 217 -13.69 15.24 4.70
N VAL A 218 -14.85 15.89 4.80
CA VAL A 218 -15.17 17.11 4.03
C VAL A 218 -14.19 18.22 4.38
N ARG A 219 -13.98 18.46 5.68
CA ARG A 219 -13.05 19.51 6.14
C ARG A 219 -11.63 19.26 5.66
N THR A 220 -11.16 18.01 5.74
CA THR A 220 -9.84 17.64 5.20
C THR A 220 -9.79 17.85 3.69
N GLY A 221 -10.84 17.48 2.96
CA GLY A 221 -10.96 17.73 1.52
C GLY A 221 -10.86 19.21 1.15
N ASP A 222 -11.49 20.09 1.92
CA ASP A 222 -11.43 21.54 1.71
C ASP A 222 -10.04 22.11 1.98
N GLU A 223 -9.40 21.69 3.08
CA GLU A 223 -8.03 22.10 3.43
C GLU A 223 -7.03 21.64 2.36
N LEU A 224 -7.20 20.43 1.83
CA LEU A 224 -6.39 19.91 0.74
C LEU A 224 -6.60 20.63 -0.57
N SER A 225 -7.85 20.97 -0.89
CA SER A 225 -8.19 21.73 -2.09
C SER A 225 -7.61 23.14 -2.03
N ALA A 226 -7.75 23.82 -0.90
CA ALA A 226 -7.12 25.12 -0.67
C ALA A 226 -5.58 25.03 -0.77
N SER A 227 -4.98 24.04 -0.12
CA SER A 227 -3.54 23.81 -0.14
C SER A 227 -3.01 23.41 -1.53
N ALA A 228 -3.84 22.76 -2.34
CA ALA A 228 -3.56 22.44 -3.73
C ALA A 228 -3.55 23.71 -4.60
N LEU A 229 -4.59 24.54 -4.48
CA LEU A 229 -4.69 25.82 -5.20
C LEU A 229 -3.52 26.75 -4.87
N LEU A 230 -3.13 26.85 -3.59
CA LEU A 230 -1.97 27.62 -3.14
C LEU A 230 -0.64 27.08 -3.70
N ARG A 231 -0.54 25.77 -3.94
CA ARG A 231 0.62 25.14 -4.60
C ARG A 231 0.56 25.19 -6.13
N GLY A 232 -0.44 25.86 -6.71
CA GLY A 232 -0.56 26.04 -8.16
C GLY A 232 -1.18 24.85 -8.91
N LEU A 233 -1.88 23.93 -8.23
CA LEU A 233 -2.72 22.92 -8.89
C LEU A 233 -3.87 23.65 -9.60
N GLY A 234 -3.74 23.84 -10.92
CA GLY A 234 -4.64 24.64 -11.75
C GLY A 234 -3.92 25.58 -12.72
N CYS A 235 -2.61 25.80 -12.54
CA CYS A 235 -1.80 26.55 -13.49
C CYS A 235 -1.58 25.76 -14.79
N THR A 236 -1.59 26.43 -15.94
CA THR A 236 -1.37 25.85 -17.29
C THR A 236 0.06 25.35 -17.51
N ARG A 237 0.96 25.52 -16.53
CA ARG A 237 2.36 25.15 -16.59
C ARG A 237 2.54 23.69 -16.22
N THR A 238 3.26 22.94 -17.03
CA THR A 238 3.51 21.51 -16.81
C THR A 238 4.29 21.28 -15.52
N PRO A 239 3.77 20.49 -14.55
CA PRO A 239 4.50 20.15 -13.34
C PRO A 239 5.72 19.28 -13.68
N THR A 240 6.87 19.59 -13.08
CA THR A 240 8.12 18.84 -13.23
C THR A 240 8.24 17.80 -12.12
N SER A 241 8.58 16.56 -12.49
CA SER A 241 8.78 15.46 -11.53
C SER A 241 10.04 15.69 -10.69
N VAL A 242 9.91 15.63 -9.36
CA VAL A 242 11.04 15.66 -8.40
C VAL A 242 11.65 14.25 -8.21
N VAL A 243 10.95 13.20 -8.64
CA VAL A 243 11.44 11.81 -8.51
C VAL A 243 12.22 11.45 -9.77
N SER A 244 13.55 11.33 -9.62
CA SER A 244 14.41 10.70 -10.60
C SER A 244 14.34 9.18 -10.43
N LEU A 245 13.56 8.49 -11.26
CA LEU A 245 13.60 7.02 -11.30
C LEU A 245 14.92 6.60 -11.95
N ARG A 246 15.83 6.05 -11.16
CA ARG A 246 17.07 5.44 -11.65
C ARG A 246 16.84 3.95 -11.80
N LEU A 247 16.70 3.48 -13.04
CA LEU A 247 16.69 2.06 -13.37
C LEU A 247 17.97 1.41 -12.83
N ARG A 248 17.81 0.40 -11.97
CA ARG A 248 18.90 -0.43 -11.48
C ARG A 248 19.09 -1.64 -12.39
N TRP A 249 20.28 -2.23 -12.35
CA TRP A 249 20.59 -3.45 -13.11
C TRP A 249 19.64 -4.62 -12.79
N VAL A 250 19.14 -4.70 -11.55
CA VAL A 250 18.15 -5.71 -11.14
C VAL A 250 16.82 -5.51 -11.87
N ASP A 251 16.42 -4.26 -12.12
CA ASP A 251 15.19 -3.96 -12.86
C ASP A 251 15.34 -4.40 -14.33
N VAL A 252 16.49 -4.09 -14.94
CA VAL A 252 16.81 -4.53 -16.31
C VAL A 252 16.81 -6.05 -16.41
N LEU A 253 17.46 -6.74 -15.45
CA LEU A 253 17.48 -8.20 -15.40
C LEU A 253 16.07 -8.79 -15.31
N LEU A 254 15.23 -8.26 -14.41
CA LEU A 254 13.85 -8.73 -14.26
C LEU A 254 13.05 -8.54 -15.56
N LEU A 255 13.20 -7.39 -16.21
CA LEU A 255 12.52 -7.11 -17.48
C LEU A 255 12.96 -8.09 -18.57
N VAL A 256 14.26 -8.38 -18.67
CA VAL A 256 14.80 -9.35 -19.63
C VAL A 256 14.22 -10.75 -19.36
N VAL A 257 14.17 -11.18 -18.10
CA VAL A 257 13.57 -12.46 -17.72
C VAL A 257 12.09 -12.50 -18.10
N ALA A 258 11.33 -11.44 -17.80
CA ALA A 258 9.91 -11.36 -18.15
C ALA A 258 9.68 -11.45 -19.67
N VAL A 259 10.46 -10.72 -20.47
CA VAL A 259 10.40 -10.79 -21.93
C VAL A 259 10.76 -12.19 -22.43
N ALA A 260 11.81 -12.81 -21.88
CA ALA A 260 12.21 -14.17 -22.26
C ALA A 260 11.10 -15.21 -21.98
N VAL A 261 10.45 -15.12 -20.82
CA VAL A 261 9.29 -15.97 -20.47
C VAL A 261 8.13 -15.73 -21.44
N GLY A 262 7.86 -14.47 -21.79
CA GLY A 262 6.83 -14.12 -22.76
C GLY A 262 7.11 -14.67 -24.15
N VAL A 263 8.35 -14.53 -24.65
CA VAL A 263 8.76 -15.10 -25.94
C VAL A 263 8.65 -16.63 -25.92
N LEU A 264 9.10 -17.27 -24.84
CA LEU A 264 8.97 -18.71 -24.67
C LEU A 264 7.50 -19.14 -24.74
N ALA A 265 6.59 -18.42 -24.07
CA ALA A 265 5.17 -18.70 -24.13
C ALA A 265 4.60 -18.56 -25.54
N VAL A 266 4.96 -17.49 -26.27
CA VAL A 266 4.51 -17.32 -27.65
C VAL A 266 5.03 -18.45 -28.54
N GLN A 267 6.29 -18.86 -28.39
CA GLN A 267 6.84 -19.99 -29.16
C GLN A 267 6.12 -21.30 -28.87
N GLN A 268 5.83 -21.58 -27.61
CA GLN A 268 5.08 -22.77 -27.19
C GLN A 268 3.64 -22.73 -27.70
N SER A 269 3.01 -21.55 -27.72
CA SER A 269 1.65 -21.36 -28.27
C SER A 269 1.59 -21.51 -29.79
N LEU A 270 2.68 -21.26 -30.51
CA LEU A 270 2.75 -21.45 -31.97
C LEU A 270 3.14 -22.88 -32.36
N ALA A 271 3.74 -23.63 -31.42
CA ALA A 271 4.21 -25.00 -31.63
C ALA A 271 3.18 -26.08 -31.26
N GLY A 272 2.16 -25.74 -30.45
CA GLY A 272 1.04 -26.62 -30.09
C GLY A 272 -0.18 -26.39 -30.96
#